data_AF-A0A9Q1DW73-F1
#
_entry.id   AF-A0A9Q1DW73-F1
#
_cell.length_a   1.000
_cell.length_b   1.000
_cell.length_c   1.000
_cell.angle_alpha   90.00
_cell.angle_beta   90.00
_cell.angle_gamma   90.00
#
_symmetry.space_group_name_H-M   'P 1'
#
loop_
_entity.id
_entity.type
_entity.pdbx_description
1 polymer ?
#
loop_
_entity_poly.entity_id
_entity_poly.type
_entity_poly.pdbx_seq_one_letter_code
_entity_poly.pdbx_strand_id
1 'polypeptide(L)'
;MVEKEPWTAAKQIQAGLQTQGFLSTGDQSAKGNYGLLDQIQALRWLNENIGHFGGDPERITIFGSGAGASCVNLLILSHHSEGLFQRAIAQSGSAISSWSVNYQPLKYTQILARKVGCSFSETVDLVECLRRKNFRELVDQDIQPARYHIAFGPVVDGDVVPDDPEILMQQGEFLNYDILIGVNQGEGLKFVDDSGSESEEGISAAAFDYTISNFVDNLYGYPEGERKASPASAEPCR
;
A
#
# COMPACT_ATOMS: atom_id res chain seq x y z
N MET A 1 -8.82 20.40 43.07
CA MET A 1 -7.99 19.55 42.20
C MET A 1 -8.86 19.19 41.01
N VAL A 2 -8.61 19.81 39.86
CA VAL A 2 -9.29 19.49 38.61
C VAL A 2 -8.27 18.69 37.81
N GLU A 3 -8.53 17.40 37.62
CA GLU A 3 -7.76 16.55 36.71
C GLU A 3 -7.82 17.17 35.31
N LYS A 4 -6.64 17.44 34.75
CA LYS A 4 -6.49 17.86 33.36
C LYS A 4 -6.54 16.61 32.49
N GLU A 5 -7.66 16.41 31.80
CA GLU A 5 -7.78 15.47 30.66
C GLU A 5 -6.63 15.72 29.65
N PRO A 6 -5.99 14.67 29.09
CA PRO A 6 -4.90 14.85 28.13
C PRO A 6 -5.47 15.28 26.78
N TRP A 7 -5.30 16.56 26.45
CA TRP A 7 -5.64 17.12 25.15
C TRP A 7 -4.78 16.47 24.04
N THR A 8 -5.32 15.47 23.34
CA THR A 8 -4.76 14.99 22.06
C THR A 8 -5.51 15.64 20.91
N ALA A 9 -4.82 16.42 20.08
CA ALA A 9 -5.39 16.92 18.84
C ALA A 9 -5.26 15.86 17.74
N ALA A 10 -6.38 15.38 17.20
CA ALA A 10 -6.39 14.47 16.06
C ALA A 10 -6.68 15.23 14.76
N LYS A 11 -5.87 15.02 13.72
CA LYS A 11 -6.15 15.50 12.36
C LYS A 11 -6.09 14.34 11.37
N GLN A 12 -7.09 14.26 10.50
CA GLN A 12 -7.13 13.33 9.39
C GLN A 12 -6.51 13.99 8.15
N ILE A 13 -5.54 13.32 7.52
CA ILE A 13 -4.92 13.76 6.27
C ILE A 13 -5.58 13.00 5.11
N GLN A 14 -6.00 13.73 4.08
CA GLN A 14 -6.45 13.16 2.81
C GLN A 14 -5.29 13.23 1.82
N ALA A 15 -4.96 12.10 1.18
CA ALA A 15 -3.92 12.02 0.14
C ALA A 15 -4.55 11.71 -1.22
N GLY A 16 -3.86 12.05 -2.32
CA GLY A 16 -4.32 11.76 -3.68
C GLY A 16 -4.67 10.27 -3.88
N LEU A 17 -5.84 10.00 -4.47
CA LEU A 17 -6.33 8.63 -4.69
C LEU A 17 -5.58 7.91 -5.82
N GLN A 18 -5.34 6.61 -5.61
CA GLN A 18 -4.84 5.59 -6.56
C GLN A 18 -4.12 6.15 -7.80
N THR A 19 -4.82 6.38 -8.90
CA THR A 19 -4.20 6.83 -10.16
C THR A 19 -3.53 8.20 -10.06
N GLN A 20 -4.14 9.19 -9.40
CA GLN A 20 -3.58 10.55 -9.36
C GLN A 20 -2.45 10.67 -8.35
N GLY A 21 -2.55 9.94 -7.23
CA GLY A 21 -1.54 9.93 -6.19
C GLY A 21 -0.31 9.09 -6.53
N PHE A 22 -0.43 8.10 -7.42
CA PHE A 22 0.58 7.06 -7.55
C PHE A 22 0.92 6.64 -8.99
N LEU A 23 0.45 7.37 -10.01
CA LEU A 23 0.90 7.13 -11.39
C LEU A 23 2.40 7.32 -11.50
N SER A 24 3.08 6.33 -12.06
CA SER A 24 4.51 6.37 -12.31
C SER A 24 4.86 5.74 -13.66
N THR A 25 5.83 6.32 -14.34
CA THR A 25 6.43 5.78 -15.56
C THR A 25 7.69 4.98 -15.28
N GLY A 26 8.14 4.89 -14.02
CA GLY A 26 9.42 4.26 -13.66
C GLY A 26 10.65 5.03 -14.12
N ASP A 27 10.46 6.28 -14.55
CA ASP A 27 11.51 7.20 -14.99
C ASP A 27 11.22 8.63 -14.51
N GLN A 28 11.96 9.62 -15.03
CA GLN A 28 11.83 11.01 -14.61
C GLN A 28 10.56 11.72 -15.12
N SER A 29 9.81 11.13 -16.06
CA SER A 29 8.61 11.75 -16.65
C SER A 29 7.47 11.84 -15.63
N ALA A 30 7.30 10.77 -14.84
CA ALA A 30 6.44 10.70 -13.67
C ALA A 30 7.03 9.72 -12.66
N LYS A 31 7.70 10.22 -11.62
CA LYS A 31 8.37 9.38 -10.61
C LYS A 31 7.38 8.55 -9.78
N GLY A 32 6.18 9.08 -9.51
CA GLY A 32 5.19 8.47 -8.61
C GLY A 32 5.20 9.09 -7.21
N ASN A 33 4.64 8.36 -6.25
CA ASN A 33 4.63 8.72 -4.82
C ASN A 33 4.02 10.08 -4.45
N TYR A 34 3.23 10.72 -5.32
CA TYR A 34 2.58 12.00 -5.05
C TYR A 34 1.69 11.94 -3.79
N GLY A 35 0.98 10.83 -3.57
CA GLY A 35 0.18 10.63 -2.36
C GLY A 35 1.01 10.52 -1.07
N LEU A 36 2.25 10.02 -1.14
CA LEU A 36 3.17 10.05 0.00
C LEU A 36 3.74 11.45 0.22
N LEU A 37 4.08 12.16 -0.87
CA LEU A 37 4.53 13.55 -0.81
C LEU A 37 3.46 14.47 -0.21
N ASP A 38 2.18 14.24 -0.52
CA ASP A 38 1.06 14.95 0.12
C ASP A 38 1.05 14.72 1.64
N GLN A 39 1.27 13.47 2.09
CA GLN A 39 1.34 13.15 3.52
C GLN A 39 2.54 13.80 4.19
N ILE A 40 3.71 13.77 3.55
CA ILE A 40 4.93 14.44 4.03
C ILE A 40 4.69 15.95 4.14
N GLN A 41 4.08 16.57 3.13
CA GLN A 41 3.78 18.00 3.16
C GLN A 41 2.78 18.36 4.26
N ALA A 42 1.77 17.52 4.48
CA ALA A 42 0.84 17.70 5.59
C ALA A 42 1.53 17.56 6.95
N LEU A 43 2.50 16.65 7.08
CA LEU A 43 3.31 16.50 8.29
C LEU A 43 4.24 17.70 8.52
N ARG A 44 4.86 18.25 7.47
CA ARG A 44 5.61 19.52 7.55
C ARG A 44 4.73 20.65 8.04
N TRP A 45 3.55 20.81 7.43
CA TRP A 45 2.59 21.83 7.86
C TRP A 45 2.18 21.63 9.32
N LEU A 46 1.91 20.39 9.76
CA LEU A 46 1.60 20.08 11.15
C LEU A 46 2.75 20.48 12.07
N ASN A 47 3.98 20.08 11.76
CA ASN A 47 5.17 20.40 12.55
C ASN A 47 5.34 21.92 12.72
N GLU A 48 5.12 22.70 11.66
CA GLU A 48 5.24 24.16 11.68
C GLU A 48 4.07 24.88 12.37
N ASN A 49 2.85 24.31 12.31
CA ASN A 49 1.63 25.06 12.63
C ASN A 49 0.88 24.54 13.86
N ILE A 50 1.09 23.29 14.30
CA ILE A 50 0.24 22.67 15.33
C ILE A 50 0.34 23.38 16.68
N GLY A 51 1.46 24.06 16.96
CA GLY A 51 1.62 24.91 18.15
C GLY A 51 0.56 26.00 18.28
N HIS A 52 0.08 26.57 17.17
CA HIS A 52 -0.99 27.57 17.16
C HIS A 52 -2.36 27.00 17.58
N PHE A 53 -2.51 25.67 17.51
CA PHE A 53 -3.72 24.94 17.91
C PHE A 53 -3.56 24.29 19.30
N GLY A 54 -2.48 24.59 20.02
CA GLY A 54 -2.17 24.03 21.33
C GLY A 54 -1.62 22.60 21.30
N GLY A 55 -1.24 22.09 20.12
CA GLY A 55 -0.51 20.83 20.01
C GLY A 55 1.00 21.02 20.13
N ASP A 56 1.70 19.90 20.19
CA ASP A 56 3.14 19.85 20.44
C ASP A 56 3.85 19.20 19.23
N PRO A 57 4.67 19.95 18.47
CA PRO A 57 5.34 19.43 17.28
C PRO A 57 6.40 18.36 17.61
N GLU A 58 6.86 18.28 18.86
CA GLU A 58 7.80 17.25 19.32
C GLU A 58 7.09 15.96 19.79
N ARG A 59 5.75 15.94 19.74
CA ARG A 59 4.94 14.77 20.12
C ARG A 59 3.88 14.40 19.07
N ILE A 60 4.23 14.53 17.80
CA ILE A 60 3.41 14.06 16.68
C ILE A 60 3.48 12.53 16.59
N THR A 61 2.31 11.90 16.56
CA THR A 61 2.14 10.45 16.31
C THR A 61 1.34 10.26 15.04
N ILE A 62 1.89 9.50 14.09
CA ILE A 62 1.14 9.09 12.89
C ILE A 62 0.50 7.72 13.13
N PHE A 63 -0.68 7.50 12.58
CA PHE A 63 -1.33 6.20 12.66
C PHE A 63 -2.19 5.91 11.42
N GLY A 64 -2.31 4.63 11.10
CA GLY A 64 -3.09 4.19 9.95
C GLY A 64 -3.44 2.71 10.02
N SER A 65 -4.47 2.34 9.26
CA SER A 65 -4.91 0.95 9.12
C SER A 65 -4.88 0.48 7.66
N GLY A 66 -4.56 -0.80 7.42
CA GLY A 66 -4.49 -1.38 6.08
C GLY A 66 -3.48 -0.66 5.19
N ALA A 67 -3.93 -0.12 4.05
CA ALA A 67 -3.08 0.70 3.18
C ALA A 67 -2.52 1.96 3.88
N GLY A 68 -3.25 2.51 4.86
CA GLY A 68 -2.75 3.60 5.69
C GLY A 68 -1.60 3.15 6.61
N ALA A 69 -1.65 1.93 7.13
CA ALA A 69 -0.55 1.34 7.89
C ALA A 69 0.68 1.09 6.99
N SER A 70 0.48 0.66 5.74
CA SER A 70 1.55 0.59 4.73
C SER A 70 2.17 1.96 4.47
N CYS A 71 1.37 3.02 4.35
CA CYS A 71 1.87 4.39 4.22
C CYS A 71 2.67 4.82 5.46
N VAL A 72 2.19 4.54 6.67
CA VAL A 72 2.94 4.82 7.92
C VAL A 72 4.32 4.16 7.89
N ASN A 73 4.41 2.88 7.50
CA ASN A 73 5.70 2.19 7.38
C ASN A 73 6.60 2.82 6.29
N LEU A 74 6.04 3.21 5.15
CA LEU A 74 6.81 3.86 4.09
C LEU A 74 7.31 5.26 4.48
N LEU A 75 6.51 6.02 5.24
CA LEU A 75 6.94 7.30 5.80
C LEU A 75 8.07 7.13 6.81
N ILE A 76 8.00 6.11 7.66
CA ILE A 76 9.09 5.74 8.57
C ILE A 76 10.41 5.47 7.81
N LEU A 77 10.33 4.81 6.65
CA LEU A 77 11.49 4.46 5.83
C LEU A 77 11.98 5.60 4.91
N SER A 78 11.25 6.71 4.85
CA SER A 78 11.56 7.83 3.94
C SER A 78 12.39 8.90 4.65
N HIS A 79 13.56 9.22 4.10
CA HIS A 79 14.40 10.31 4.59
C HIS A 79 13.69 11.68 4.59
N HIS A 80 12.68 11.86 3.72
CA HIS A 80 11.88 13.08 3.67
C HIS A 80 10.99 13.30 4.91
N SER A 81 10.75 12.25 5.69
CA SER A 81 9.88 12.29 6.87
C SER A 81 10.64 12.48 8.18
N GLU A 82 11.97 12.46 8.14
CA GLU A 82 12.81 12.59 9.33
C GLU A 82 12.49 13.86 10.13
N GLY A 83 12.31 13.69 11.43
CA GLY A 83 11.99 14.78 12.36
C GLY A 83 10.56 15.32 12.27
N LEU A 84 9.72 14.83 11.35
CA LEU A 84 8.34 15.32 11.22
C LEU A 84 7.37 14.69 12.22
N PHE A 85 7.68 13.50 12.72
CA PHE A 85 6.94 12.80 13.77
C PHE A 85 7.89 11.95 14.62
N GLN A 86 7.43 11.52 15.79
CA GLN A 86 8.25 10.76 16.74
C GLN A 86 7.70 9.35 17.00
N ARG A 87 6.40 9.14 16.75
CA ARG A 87 5.75 7.86 17.02
C ARG A 87 4.87 7.43 15.85
N ALA A 88 4.71 6.13 15.71
CA ALA A 88 3.93 5.54 14.65
C ALA A 88 3.08 4.38 15.16
N ILE A 89 1.85 4.27 14.64
CA ILE A 89 0.97 3.14 14.91
C ILE A 89 0.51 2.54 13.57
N ALA A 90 0.89 1.29 13.30
CA ALA A 90 0.55 0.58 12.07
C ALA A 90 -0.41 -0.59 12.38
N GLN A 91 -1.66 -0.48 11.94
CA GLN A 91 -2.71 -1.43 12.25
C GLN A 91 -3.05 -2.27 11.01
N SER A 92 -2.75 -3.57 11.02
CA SER A 92 -3.17 -4.51 9.97
C SER A 92 -2.64 -4.17 8.57
N GLY A 93 -1.39 -3.71 8.49
CA GLY A 93 -0.71 -3.45 7.21
C GLY A 93 0.77 -3.14 7.42
N SER A 94 1.57 -3.34 6.37
CA SER A 94 3.03 -3.18 6.41
C SER A 94 3.59 -2.76 5.04
N ALA A 95 4.76 -2.13 5.00
CA ALA A 95 5.40 -1.78 3.72
C ALA A 95 5.83 -3.01 2.88
N ILE A 96 5.95 -4.18 3.51
CA ILE A 96 6.38 -5.44 2.87
C ILE A 96 5.21 -6.34 2.42
N SER A 97 3.97 -5.88 2.55
CA SER A 97 2.83 -6.62 1.98
C SER A 97 2.83 -6.52 0.45
N SER A 98 2.42 -7.58 -0.25
CA SER A 98 2.44 -7.66 -1.72
C SER A 98 1.66 -6.55 -2.45
N TRP A 99 0.68 -5.95 -1.77
CA TRP A 99 -0.16 -4.87 -2.26
C TRP A 99 0.31 -3.47 -1.83
N SER A 100 1.42 -3.36 -1.09
CA SER A 100 1.90 -2.09 -0.55
C SER A 100 2.75 -1.30 -1.53
N VAL A 101 3.53 -1.99 -2.38
CA VAL A 101 4.40 -1.38 -3.38
C VAL A 101 4.07 -1.94 -4.76
N ASN A 102 4.06 -1.09 -5.76
CA ASN A 102 3.91 -1.45 -7.16
C ASN A 102 5.30 -1.54 -7.83
N TYR A 103 5.72 -2.76 -8.13
CA TYR A 103 6.98 -3.03 -8.83
C TYR A 103 6.87 -2.99 -10.37
N GLN A 104 5.67 -2.77 -10.92
CA GLN A 104 5.42 -2.69 -12.36
C GLN A 104 4.68 -1.39 -12.77
N PRO A 105 5.13 -0.19 -12.34
CA PRO A 105 4.37 1.04 -12.55
C PRO A 105 4.17 1.40 -14.03
N LEU A 106 5.21 1.27 -14.86
CA LEU A 106 5.14 1.59 -16.28
C LEU A 106 4.08 0.74 -17.01
N LYS A 107 3.97 -0.56 -16.66
CA LYS A 107 2.99 -1.48 -17.26
C LYS A 107 1.56 -0.98 -17.06
N TYR A 108 1.18 -0.62 -15.84
CA TYR A 108 -0.17 -0.14 -15.53
C TYR A 108 -0.43 1.25 -16.09
N THR A 109 0.57 2.13 -16.08
CA THR A 109 0.50 3.45 -16.72
C THR A 109 0.28 3.33 -18.24
N GLN A 110 0.94 2.39 -18.92
CA GLN A 110 0.72 2.14 -20.35
C GLN A 110 -0.66 1.53 -20.65
N ILE A 111 -1.21 0.69 -19.75
CA ILE A 111 -2.58 0.17 -19.87
C ILE A 111 -3.58 1.32 -19.77
N LEU A 112 -3.43 2.20 -18.78
CA LEU A 112 -4.24 3.40 -18.62
C LEU A 112 -4.17 4.28 -19.85
N ALA A 113 -2.94 4.61 -20.28
CA ALA A 113 -2.68 5.48 -21.41
C ALA A 113 -3.37 4.98 -22.68
N ARG A 114 -3.32 3.68 -22.97
CA ARG A 114 -4.04 3.08 -24.11
C ARG A 114 -5.56 3.23 -23.99
N LYS A 115 -6.14 3.00 -22.80
CA LYS A 115 -7.58 3.10 -22.56
C LYS A 115 -8.12 4.53 -22.77
N VAL A 116 -7.31 5.55 -22.48
CA VAL A 116 -7.71 6.96 -22.63
C VAL A 116 -7.18 7.61 -23.91
N GLY A 117 -6.57 6.84 -24.81
CA GLY A 117 -6.08 7.34 -26.10
C GLY A 117 -4.80 8.21 -26.01
N CYS A 118 -3.95 7.96 -25.02
CA CYS A 118 -2.63 8.59 -24.82
C CYS A 118 -1.48 7.62 -25.15
N SER A 119 -1.55 6.92 -26.28
CA SER A 119 -0.50 5.98 -26.69
C SER A 119 0.68 6.70 -27.35
N PHE A 120 1.77 6.90 -26.61
CA PHE A 120 3.01 7.50 -27.09
C PHE A 120 4.21 6.59 -26.81
N SER A 121 5.27 6.68 -27.62
CA SER A 121 6.53 5.96 -27.38
C SER A 121 7.33 6.58 -26.25
N GLU A 122 7.41 7.91 -26.22
CA GLU A 122 8.11 8.66 -25.18
C GLU A 122 7.21 8.86 -23.96
N THR A 123 7.75 8.59 -22.77
CA THR A 123 7.02 8.71 -21.51
C THR A 123 6.66 10.15 -21.17
N VAL A 124 7.46 11.13 -21.62
CA VAL A 124 7.17 12.56 -21.46
C VAL A 124 5.88 12.95 -22.17
N ASP A 125 5.74 12.58 -23.44
CA ASP A 125 4.56 12.87 -24.26
C ASP A 125 3.32 12.11 -23.74
N LEU A 126 3.52 10.87 -23.29
CA LEU A 126 2.49 10.07 -22.63
C LEU A 126 1.93 10.81 -21.42
N VAL A 127 2.81 11.25 -20.51
CA VAL A 127 2.40 11.95 -19.28
C VAL A 127 1.78 13.30 -19.60
N GLU A 128 2.30 14.04 -20.58
CA GLU A 128 1.70 15.30 -21.02
C GLU A 128 0.28 15.10 -21.56
N CYS A 129 0.04 14.05 -22.35
CA CYS A 129 -1.30 13.70 -22.79
C CYS A 129 -2.23 13.37 -21.63
N LEU A 130 -1.77 12.56 -20.67
CA LEU A 130 -2.56 12.20 -19.49
C LEU A 130 -2.95 13.42 -18.65
N ARG A 131 -2.05 14.40 -18.49
CA ARG A 131 -2.34 15.65 -17.77
C ARG A 131 -3.44 16.50 -18.42
N ARG A 132 -3.66 16.35 -19.72
CA ARG A 132 -4.73 17.07 -20.46
C ARG A 132 -6.08 16.36 -20.38
N LYS A 133 -6.14 15.13 -19.89
CA LYS A 133 -7.39 14.38 -19.72
C LYS A 133 -8.18 14.89 -18.53
N ASN A 134 -9.50 14.73 -18.60
CA ASN A 134 -10.33 14.95 -17.41
C ASN A 134 -10.00 13.89 -16.35
N PHE A 135 -9.93 14.27 -15.08
CA PHE A 135 -9.58 13.34 -14.02
C PHE A 135 -10.52 12.12 -13.96
N ARG A 136 -11.81 12.27 -14.31
CA ARG A 136 -12.78 11.18 -14.38
C ARG A 136 -12.42 10.17 -15.46
N GLU A 137 -11.95 10.64 -16.62
CA GLU A 137 -11.49 9.75 -17.70
C GLU A 137 -10.32 8.87 -17.26
N LEU A 138 -9.53 9.31 -16.27
CA LEU A 138 -8.40 8.56 -15.73
C LEU A 138 -8.82 7.59 -14.61
N VAL A 139 -9.72 8.01 -13.72
CA VAL A 139 -10.11 7.22 -12.52
C VAL A 139 -11.16 6.17 -12.84
N ASP A 140 -12.04 6.43 -13.80
CA ASP A 140 -13.13 5.51 -14.15
C ASP A 140 -12.65 4.31 -14.99
N GLN A 141 -11.35 4.21 -15.25
CA GLN A 141 -10.77 3.11 -16.02
C GLN A 141 -10.62 1.85 -15.16
N ASP A 142 -11.21 0.78 -15.63
CA ASP A 142 -11.02 -0.54 -15.03
C ASP A 142 -9.62 -1.09 -15.37
N ILE A 143 -8.72 -1.08 -14.39
CA ILE A 143 -7.34 -1.56 -14.49
C ILE A 143 -7.10 -2.60 -13.41
N GLN A 144 -7.08 -3.86 -13.84
CA GLN A 144 -6.94 -5.00 -12.95
C GLN A 144 -5.46 -5.38 -12.79
N PRO A 145 -4.90 -5.32 -11.57
CA PRO A 145 -3.56 -5.82 -11.30
C PRO A 145 -3.55 -7.36 -11.24
N ALA A 146 -2.35 -7.94 -11.16
CA ALA A 146 -2.20 -9.32 -10.73
C ALA A 146 -2.87 -9.53 -9.36
N ARG A 147 -3.37 -10.74 -9.10
CA ARG A 147 -4.03 -11.06 -7.84
C ARG A 147 -3.10 -10.74 -6.66
N TYR A 148 -3.66 -10.10 -5.62
CA TYR A 148 -2.94 -9.66 -4.41
C TYR A 148 -1.87 -8.56 -4.61
N HIS A 149 -1.83 -7.95 -5.80
CA HIS A 149 -0.95 -6.81 -6.11
C HIS A 149 -1.79 -5.56 -6.40
N ILE A 150 -1.12 -4.41 -6.53
CA ILE A 150 -1.77 -3.12 -6.79
C ILE A 150 -1.34 -2.56 -8.15
N ALA A 151 -2.25 -1.86 -8.84
CA ALA A 151 -1.96 -1.23 -10.13
C ALA A 151 -1.40 0.19 -9.97
N PHE A 152 -1.92 0.95 -9.00
CA PHE A 152 -1.45 2.29 -8.65
C PHE A 152 -1.31 2.38 -7.13
N GLY A 153 -0.07 2.48 -6.67
CA GLY A 153 0.32 2.56 -5.28
C GLY A 153 1.78 3.02 -5.18
N PRO A 154 2.33 3.12 -3.97
CA PRO A 154 3.73 3.49 -3.76
C PRO A 154 4.70 2.71 -4.66
N VAL A 155 5.78 3.37 -5.09
CA VAL A 155 6.82 2.79 -5.95
C VAL A 155 8.19 3.03 -5.34
N VAL A 156 9.15 2.14 -5.59
CA VAL A 156 10.57 2.40 -5.29
C VAL A 156 11.10 3.38 -6.35
N ASP A 157 11.19 4.65 -6.00
CA ASP A 157 11.61 5.74 -6.89
C ASP A 157 13.07 6.16 -6.70
N GLY A 158 13.76 5.58 -5.71
CA GLY A 158 15.13 5.94 -5.36
C GLY A 158 15.24 7.27 -4.61
N ASP A 159 14.13 7.83 -4.14
CA ASP A 159 14.06 9.14 -3.48
C ASP A 159 13.09 9.09 -2.28
N VAL A 160 11.78 9.17 -2.52
CA VAL A 160 10.78 9.08 -1.45
C VAL A 160 10.81 7.69 -0.81
N VAL A 161 10.92 6.64 -1.63
CA VAL A 161 11.16 5.27 -1.22
C VAL A 161 12.51 4.85 -1.84
N PRO A 162 13.62 4.93 -1.07
CA PRO A 162 14.97 4.82 -1.62
C PRO A 162 15.32 3.45 -2.21
N ASP A 163 14.81 2.39 -1.60
CA ASP A 163 15.07 1.00 -2.00
C ASP A 163 13.86 0.13 -1.60
N ASP A 164 13.94 -1.17 -1.85
CA ASP A 164 12.92 -2.12 -1.43
C ASP A 164 12.68 -2.02 0.09
N PRO A 165 11.42 -1.90 0.55
CA PRO A 165 11.12 -1.77 1.97
C PRO A 165 11.67 -2.91 2.84
N GLU A 166 11.77 -4.13 2.31
CA GLU A 166 12.36 -5.26 3.03
C GLU A 166 13.87 -5.02 3.27
N ILE A 167 14.58 -4.50 2.27
CA ILE A 167 16.01 -4.16 2.37
C ILE A 167 16.21 -3.01 3.37
N LEU A 168 15.42 -1.94 3.26
CA LEU A 168 15.50 -0.79 4.18
C LEU A 168 15.19 -1.22 5.64
N MET A 169 14.23 -2.13 5.81
CA MET A 169 13.90 -2.67 7.13
C MET A 169 15.03 -3.55 7.71
N GLN A 170 15.77 -4.28 6.88
CA GLN A 170 16.92 -5.06 7.34
C GLN A 170 18.13 -4.18 7.69
N GLN A 171 18.28 -3.02 7.06
CA GLN A 171 19.35 -2.06 7.34
C GLN A 171 19.15 -1.30 8.66
N GLY A 172 17.92 -1.19 9.15
CA GLY A 172 17.63 -0.63 10.48
C GLY A 172 17.68 0.89 10.54
N GLU A 173 17.60 1.61 9.42
CA GLU A 173 17.67 3.09 9.38
C GLU A 173 16.47 3.78 10.07
N PHE A 174 15.42 3.03 10.42
CA PHE A 174 14.18 3.53 11.04
C PHE A 174 14.11 3.38 12.57
N LEU A 175 15.20 2.98 13.24
CA LEU A 175 15.21 2.68 14.69
C LEU A 175 14.97 3.89 15.61
N ASN A 176 14.74 5.09 15.07
CA ASN A 176 14.55 6.33 15.81
C ASN A 176 13.10 6.60 16.24
N TYR A 177 12.14 5.75 15.88
CA TYR A 177 10.71 5.96 16.17
C TYR A 177 10.16 5.01 17.24
N ASP A 178 9.25 5.49 18.09
CA ASP A 178 8.42 4.62 18.92
C ASP A 178 7.31 4.01 18.04
N ILE A 179 7.29 2.68 17.89
CA ILE A 179 6.35 2.00 16.98
C ILE A 179 5.43 1.05 17.75
N LEU A 180 4.12 1.16 17.49
CA LEU A 180 3.13 0.16 17.86
C LEU A 180 2.59 -0.50 16.58
N ILE A 181 2.70 -1.83 16.48
CA ILE A 181 2.15 -2.61 15.38
C ILE A 181 1.18 -3.67 15.89
N GLY A 182 0.18 -4.02 15.10
CA GLY A 182 -0.77 -5.08 15.46
C GLY A 182 -1.60 -5.59 14.27
N VAL A 183 -2.20 -6.76 14.46
CA VAL A 183 -3.09 -7.42 13.48
C VAL A 183 -4.32 -7.96 14.20
N ASN A 184 -5.42 -8.15 13.47
CA ASN A 184 -6.60 -8.82 13.97
C ASN A 184 -6.48 -10.34 13.81
N GLN A 185 -7.23 -11.10 14.61
CA GLN A 185 -7.25 -12.57 14.54
C GLN A 185 -7.73 -13.11 13.18
N GLY A 186 -8.60 -12.36 12.47
CA GLY A 186 -9.31 -12.83 11.28
C GLY A 186 -9.20 -11.91 10.05
N GLU A 187 -8.04 -11.30 9.80
CA GLU A 187 -7.81 -10.40 8.63
C GLU A 187 -8.24 -11.04 7.30
N GLY A 188 -8.02 -12.34 7.17
CA GLY A 188 -8.19 -13.10 5.95
C GLY A 188 -9.63 -13.48 5.58
N LEU A 189 -10.65 -12.98 6.29
CA LEU A 189 -12.04 -13.45 6.11
C LEU A 189 -12.53 -13.32 4.66
N LYS A 190 -12.22 -12.23 3.97
CA LYS A 190 -12.65 -12.04 2.57
C LYS A 190 -11.97 -13.00 1.58
N PHE A 191 -10.82 -13.58 1.92
CA PHE A 191 -10.12 -14.52 1.05
C PHE A 191 -10.85 -15.85 0.92
N VAL A 192 -11.60 -16.21 1.96
CA VAL A 192 -12.35 -17.46 2.05
C VAL A 192 -13.83 -17.30 1.71
N ASP A 193 -14.37 -16.09 1.83
CA ASP A 193 -15.76 -15.72 1.45
C ASP A 193 -16.00 -15.84 -0.08
N ASP A 194 -15.05 -15.35 -0.89
CA ASP A 194 -15.09 -15.41 -2.37
C ASP A 194 -15.01 -16.84 -2.95
N SER A 195 -14.88 -17.88 -2.12
CA SER A 195 -14.87 -19.28 -2.56
C SER A 195 -16.26 -19.84 -2.90
N GLY A 196 -17.33 -19.06 -2.66
CA GLY A 196 -18.71 -19.48 -2.95
C GLY A 196 -19.18 -20.66 -2.12
N SER A 197 -18.50 -20.94 -1.00
CA SER A 197 -18.74 -22.10 -0.12
C SER A 197 -19.31 -21.69 1.24
N GLU A 198 -20.08 -20.60 1.30
CA GLU A 198 -20.88 -20.30 2.49
C GLU A 198 -21.95 -21.38 2.68
N SER A 199 -21.67 -22.29 3.60
CA SER A 199 -22.70 -23.08 4.27
C SER A 199 -22.94 -22.46 5.66
N GLU A 200 -24.12 -22.68 6.25
CA GLU A 200 -24.41 -22.23 7.63
C GLU A 200 -23.40 -22.78 8.68
N GLU A 201 -22.55 -23.74 8.30
CA GLU A 201 -21.51 -24.37 9.13
C GLU A 201 -20.10 -23.79 8.93
N GLY A 202 -19.93 -22.78 8.06
CA GLY A 202 -18.64 -22.17 7.74
C GLY A 202 -17.93 -22.80 6.53
N ILE A 203 -16.59 -22.66 6.48
CA ILE A 203 -15.76 -23.06 5.34
C ILE A 203 -15.28 -24.51 5.51
N SER A 204 -15.46 -25.33 4.48
CA SER A 204 -14.93 -26.70 4.47
C SER A 204 -13.39 -26.70 4.48
N ALA A 205 -12.77 -27.73 5.08
CA ALA A 205 -11.31 -27.88 5.09
C ALA A 205 -10.70 -27.86 3.67
N ALA A 206 -11.38 -28.48 2.70
CA ALA A 206 -10.93 -28.49 1.31
C ALA A 206 -10.96 -27.10 0.66
N ALA A 207 -11.99 -26.29 0.94
CA ALA A 207 -12.08 -24.92 0.44
C ALA A 207 -11.03 -24.01 1.10
N PHE A 208 -10.77 -24.21 2.39
CA PHE A 208 -9.70 -23.52 3.10
C PHE A 208 -8.32 -23.85 2.48
N ASP A 209 -7.99 -25.13 2.33
CA ASP A 209 -6.71 -25.58 1.76
C ASP A 209 -6.52 -25.04 0.34
N TYR A 210 -7.56 -25.09 -0.50
CA TYR A 210 -7.51 -24.53 -1.85
C TYR A 210 -7.22 -23.02 -1.84
N THR A 211 -7.92 -22.26 -1.01
CA THR A 211 -7.72 -20.81 -0.89
C THR A 211 -6.29 -20.46 -0.46
N ILE A 212 -5.76 -21.18 0.55
CA ILE A 212 -4.41 -20.97 1.04
C ILE A 212 -3.35 -21.36 -0.01
N SER A 213 -3.47 -22.52 -0.65
CA SER A 213 -2.54 -22.94 -1.72
C SER A 213 -2.55 -21.92 -2.86
N ASN A 214 -3.72 -21.52 -3.32
CA ASN A 214 -3.84 -20.53 -4.38
C ASN A 214 -3.29 -19.15 -3.95
N PHE A 215 -3.41 -18.75 -2.68
CA PHE A 215 -2.76 -17.54 -2.17
C PHE A 215 -1.23 -17.62 -2.28
N VAL A 216 -0.64 -18.72 -1.81
CA VAL A 216 0.81 -18.96 -1.87
C VAL A 216 1.30 -18.99 -3.32
N ASP A 217 0.59 -19.66 -4.22
CA ASP A 217 0.94 -19.80 -5.63
C ASP A 217 1.02 -18.45 -6.35
N ASN A 218 0.06 -17.56 -6.08
CA ASN A 218 0.01 -16.25 -6.74
C ASN A 218 1.04 -15.26 -6.20
N LEU A 219 1.51 -15.42 -4.95
CA LEU A 219 2.45 -14.50 -4.33
C LEU A 219 3.91 -14.93 -4.47
N TYR A 220 4.19 -16.21 -4.23
CA TYR A 220 5.55 -16.72 -4.12
C TYR A 220 5.93 -17.61 -5.31
N GLY A 221 4.93 -18.22 -5.97
CA GLY A 221 5.15 -19.30 -6.92
C GLY A 221 5.74 -20.55 -6.24
N TYR A 222 5.40 -21.74 -6.71
CA TYR A 222 6.19 -22.91 -6.34
C TYR A 222 7.55 -22.83 -7.04
N PRO A 223 8.68 -23.11 -6.35
CA PRO A 223 9.93 -23.37 -7.05
C PRO A 223 9.68 -24.46 -8.11
N GLU A 224 10.17 -24.22 -9.33
CA GLU A 224 9.96 -25.12 -10.47
C GLU A 224 10.33 -26.57 -10.09
N GLY A 225 9.31 -27.43 -9.89
CA GLY A 225 9.55 -28.82 -9.52
C GLY A 225 8.37 -29.57 -8.90
N GLU A 226 7.47 -28.89 -8.18
CA GLU A 226 6.35 -29.55 -7.50
C GLU A 226 4.99 -29.12 -8.07
N ARG A 227 4.70 -29.54 -9.31
CA ARG A 227 3.30 -29.61 -9.76
C ARG A 227 2.62 -30.76 -9.03
N LYS A 228 1.92 -30.49 -7.92
CA LYS A 228 0.96 -31.47 -7.38
C LYS A 228 -0.18 -31.64 -8.38
N ALA A 229 -0.41 -32.91 -8.75
CA ALA A 229 -1.41 -33.34 -9.71
C ALA A 229 -2.81 -32.84 -9.32
N SER A 230 -3.65 -32.61 -10.34
CA SER A 230 -5.06 -32.24 -10.21
C SER A 230 -5.80 -33.16 -9.24
N PRO A 231 -6.79 -32.65 -8.46
CA PRO A 231 -7.60 -33.49 -7.58
C PRO A 231 -8.61 -34.30 -8.40
N ALA A 232 -8.14 -35.41 -8.97
CA ALA A 232 -8.97 -36.53 -9.33
C ALA A 232 -8.38 -37.76 -8.63
N SER A 233 -9.22 -38.47 -7.88
CA SER A 233 -8.95 -39.63 -7.03
C SER A 233 -8.12 -39.39 -5.77
N ALA A 234 -8.81 -39.07 -4.67
CA ALA A 234 -8.39 -39.49 -3.33
C ALA A 234 -9.54 -40.31 -2.74
N GLU A 235 -9.40 -41.64 -2.76
CA GLU A 235 -10.23 -42.54 -1.96
C GLU A 235 -9.96 -42.31 -0.47
N PRO A 236 -10.97 -42.44 0.41
CA PRO A 236 -10.78 -42.31 1.85
C PRO A 236 -10.10 -43.57 2.42
N CYS A 237 -8.97 -43.39 3.10
CA CYS A 237 -8.30 -44.45 3.83
C CYS A 237 -9.15 -44.96 5.01
N ARG A 238 -9.28 -46.29 5.11
CA ARG A 238 -9.52 -47.04 6.36
C ARG A 238 -8.21 -47.25 7.10
#